data_AF-A0A3G2TAV1-F1
#
_entry.id   AF-A0A3G2TAV1-F1
#
_cell.length_a   1.000
_cell.length_b   1.000
_cell.length_c   1.000
_cell.angle_alpha   90.00
_cell.angle_beta   90.00
_cell.angle_gamma   90.00
#
_symmetry.space_group_name_H-M   'P 1'
#
loop_
_entity.id
_entity.type
_entity.pdbx_description
1 polymer ?
#
loop_
_entity_poly.entity_id
_entity_poly.type
_entity_poly.pdbx_seq_one_letter_code
_entity_poly.pdbx_strand_id
1 'polypeptide(L)'
;MKKIYLFAFALGTFIFITGCQSVQAQKSDSAKISKTPTIIYFNPTVFPDIEEIKEPTYSAFFSALAEGLQGNRSYHMLRVDANMAFDSVNTPSVKEYCTHNNATFAVVPNVKYFKVGFGKYVFSNQVVVSMKLYDAHGNLLSETDYDTYKKNARLLGSAENSVKIGTQGAMKLMSKNLRKIK
;
A
#
# COMPACT_ATOMS: atom_id res chain seq x y z
N MET A 1 13.32 21.39 87.56
CA MET A 1 14.31 22.03 86.66
C MET A 1 14.72 20.97 85.63
N LYS A 2 13.91 20.66 84.60
CA LYS A 2 13.86 21.27 83.25
C LYS A 2 15.26 21.66 82.72
N LYS A 3 15.79 20.83 81.79
CA LYS A 3 16.61 21.18 80.59
C LYS A 3 17.65 20.08 80.24
N ILE A 4 17.23 18.94 79.67
CA ILE A 4 18.13 18.05 78.87
C ILE A 4 17.32 17.36 77.75
N TYR A 5 16.56 18.12 76.96
CA TYR A 5 16.02 17.63 75.67
C TYR A 5 16.20 18.68 74.56
N LEU A 6 17.19 19.55 74.72
CA LEU A 6 17.72 20.42 73.69
C LEU A 6 19.00 19.78 73.17
N PHE A 7 18.92 18.73 72.35
CA PHE A 7 19.99 18.33 71.42
C PHE A 7 19.63 17.23 70.41
N ALA A 8 18.37 16.76 70.35
CA ALA A 8 18.00 15.64 69.47
C ALA A 8 17.02 16.01 68.32
N PHE A 9 16.71 17.29 68.11
CA PHE A 9 15.75 17.67 67.06
C PHE A 9 16.22 18.81 66.13
N ALA A 10 17.50 19.15 66.16
CA ALA A 10 18.10 20.21 65.34
C ALA A 10 19.29 19.71 64.50
N LEU A 11 19.13 18.54 63.87
CA LEU A 11 19.90 18.08 62.72
C LEU A 11 18.87 17.54 61.72
N GLY A 12 18.02 18.39 61.12
CA GLY A 12 18.49 19.51 60.33
C GLY A 12 19.11 18.98 59.04
N THR A 13 18.26 18.37 58.20
CA THR A 13 18.29 18.57 56.75
C THR A 13 19.65 18.41 56.06
N PHE A 14 20.08 17.18 55.73
CA PHE A 14 21.18 17.04 54.76
C PHE A 14 21.16 15.83 53.82
N ILE A 15 20.14 14.97 53.80
CA ILE A 15 20.21 13.77 52.92
C ILE A 15 18.86 13.43 52.32
N PHE A 16 18.34 14.26 51.41
CA PHE A 16 17.34 13.82 50.40
C PHE A 16 17.42 14.66 49.11
N ILE A 17 18.63 15.05 48.70
CA ILE A 17 18.88 15.53 47.34
C ILE A 17 19.98 14.67 46.76
N THR A 18 19.61 13.66 45.96
CA THR A 18 20.36 13.15 44.79
C THR A 18 19.62 11.93 44.25
N GLY A 19 18.78 12.18 43.25
CA GLY A 19 18.02 11.11 42.62
C GLY A 19 17.09 11.52 41.48
N CYS A 20 17.15 12.75 40.97
CA CYS A 20 16.70 13.00 39.61
C CYS A 20 17.78 12.48 38.68
N GLN A 21 17.73 11.20 38.33
CA GLN A 21 18.39 10.76 37.11
C GLN A 21 17.69 11.51 35.98
N SER A 22 18.40 12.47 35.39
CA SER A 22 18.03 13.01 34.10
C SER A 22 17.98 11.82 33.15
N VAL A 23 16.77 11.34 32.87
CA VAL A 23 16.51 10.56 31.66
C VAL A 23 17.08 11.44 30.56
N GLN A 24 18.18 11.01 29.95
CA GLN A 24 18.65 11.62 28.71
C GLN A 24 17.46 11.54 27.76
N ALA A 25 16.79 12.68 27.60
CA ALA A 25 15.88 12.91 26.51
C ALA A 25 16.61 12.41 25.29
N GLN A 26 16.08 11.35 24.68
CA GLN A 26 16.54 10.87 23.40
C GLN A 26 16.73 12.12 22.55
N LYS A 27 17.98 12.36 22.09
CA LYS A 27 18.23 13.33 21.04
C LYS A 27 17.22 12.96 19.96
N SER A 28 16.16 13.74 19.86
CA SER A 28 15.32 13.75 18.69
C SER A 28 16.26 14.22 17.61
N ASP A 29 16.85 13.25 16.91
CA ASP A 29 17.30 13.46 15.55
C ASP A 29 16.17 14.23 14.89
N SER A 30 16.43 15.51 14.65
CA SER A 30 15.47 16.43 14.09
C SER A 30 15.00 15.80 12.79
N ALA A 31 13.80 15.23 12.83
CA ALA A 31 12.88 15.09 11.73
C ALA A 31 13.55 15.03 10.34
N LYS A 32 14.35 13.99 10.08
CA LYS A 32 14.38 13.46 8.72
C LYS A 32 13.03 12.77 8.58
N ILE A 33 11.99 13.55 8.29
CA ILE A 33 10.72 13.02 7.81
C ILE A 33 11.10 12.21 6.59
N SER A 34 11.35 10.93 6.79
CA SER A 34 11.53 9.93 5.75
C SER A 34 10.21 9.92 5.01
N LYS A 35 10.10 10.80 4.02
CA LYS A 35 8.90 11.01 3.23
C LYS A 35 8.54 9.67 2.61
N THR A 36 7.54 9.01 3.17
CA THR A 36 7.10 7.70 2.71
C THR A 36 6.71 7.83 1.24
N PRO A 37 7.38 7.13 0.31
CA PRO A 37 7.07 7.23 -1.11
C PRO A 37 5.59 6.94 -1.34
N THR A 38 4.92 7.88 -2.01
CA THR A 38 3.51 7.75 -2.37
C THR A 38 3.41 7.06 -3.72
N ILE A 39 2.54 6.05 -3.81
CA ILE A 39 2.24 5.33 -5.04
C ILE A 39 0.78 5.61 -5.38
N ILE A 40 0.53 6.18 -6.55
CA ILE A 40 -0.83 6.33 -7.05
C ILE A 40 -1.28 5.06 -7.77
N TYR A 41 -2.52 4.68 -7.55
CA TYR A 41 -3.18 3.56 -8.22
C TYR A 41 -4.42 4.08 -8.92
N PHE A 42 -4.45 3.93 -10.24
CA PHE A 42 -5.65 4.19 -11.03
C PHE A 42 -6.67 3.08 -10.82
N ASN A 43 -7.95 3.36 -11.08
CA ASN A 43 -8.94 2.30 -11.17
C ASN A 43 -8.55 1.34 -12.30
N PRO A 44 -8.68 0.02 -12.09
CA PRO A 44 -8.35 -0.92 -13.15
C PRO A 44 -9.28 -0.73 -14.35
N THR A 45 -8.73 -0.82 -15.55
CA THR A 45 -9.55 -1.11 -16.73
C THR A 45 -10.15 -2.51 -16.54
N VAL A 46 -11.45 -2.68 -16.78
CA VAL A 46 -12.13 -3.97 -16.60
C VAL A 46 -12.61 -4.49 -17.94
N PHE A 47 -12.24 -5.72 -18.27
CA PHE A 47 -12.70 -6.41 -19.46
C PHE A 47 -13.46 -7.69 -19.09
N PRO A 48 -14.63 -7.94 -19.70
CA PRO A 48 -15.34 -7.05 -20.64
C PRO A 48 -15.89 -5.80 -19.95
N ASP A 49 -16.08 -4.74 -20.73
CA ASP A 49 -16.59 -3.45 -20.23
C ASP A 49 -18.09 -3.57 -19.92
N ILE A 50 -18.38 -3.95 -18.68
CA ILE A 50 -19.72 -4.17 -18.14
C ILE A 50 -19.79 -3.41 -16.81
N GLU A 51 -20.82 -2.60 -16.61
CA GLU A 51 -20.90 -1.71 -15.46
C GLU A 51 -21.06 -2.47 -14.14
N GLU A 52 -21.86 -3.54 -14.15
CA GLU A 52 -22.18 -4.38 -13.00
C GLU A 52 -20.95 -5.05 -12.38
N ILE A 53 -19.86 -5.16 -13.13
CA ILE A 53 -18.65 -5.86 -12.68
C ILE A 53 -17.56 -4.89 -12.23
N LYS A 54 -17.65 -3.58 -12.55
CA LYS A 54 -16.61 -2.60 -12.23
C LYS A 54 -16.43 -2.39 -10.74
N GLU A 55 -17.49 -1.99 -10.03
CA GLU A 55 -17.42 -1.72 -8.59
C GLU A 55 -16.97 -2.93 -7.76
N PRO A 56 -17.50 -4.15 -7.97
CA PRO A 56 -16.98 -5.34 -7.31
C PRO A 56 -15.50 -5.60 -7.61
N THR A 57 -15.06 -5.35 -8.85
CA THR A 57 -13.65 -5.48 -9.25
C THR A 57 -12.78 -4.46 -8.52
N TYR A 58 -13.21 -3.20 -8.45
CA TYR A 58 -12.47 -2.12 -7.78
C TYR A 58 -12.32 -2.43 -6.29
N SER A 59 -13.42 -2.79 -5.63
CA SER A 59 -13.41 -3.20 -4.23
C SER A 59 -12.45 -4.36 -3.96
N ALA A 60 -12.55 -5.44 -4.76
CA ALA A 60 -11.68 -6.61 -4.61
C ALA A 60 -10.20 -6.27 -4.83
N PHE A 61 -9.90 -5.48 -5.87
CA PHE A 61 -8.56 -5.05 -6.24
C PHE A 61 -7.92 -4.19 -5.14
N PHE A 62 -8.61 -3.13 -4.70
CA PHE A 62 -8.08 -2.23 -3.67
C PHE A 62 -8.00 -2.88 -2.29
N SER A 63 -8.92 -3.79 -1.97
CA SER A 63 -8.82 -4.63 -0.76
C SER A 63 -7.55 -5.49 -0.78
N ALA A 64 -7.26 -6.17 -1.89
CA ALA A 64 -6.05 -6.99 -2.01
C ALA A 64 -4.77 -6.17 -2.01
N LEU A 65 -4.79 -4.98 -2.62
CA LEU A 65 -3.70 -4.02 -2.59
C LEU A 65 -3.40 -3.59 -1.14
N ALA A 66 -4.42 -3.20 -0.38
CA ALA A 66 -4.27 -2.80 1.01
C ALA A 66 -3.72 -3.94 1.87
N GLU A 67 -4.27 -5.16 1.75
CA GLU A 67 -3.76 -6.36 2.43
C GLU A 67 -2.28 -6.64 2.10
N GLY A 68 -1.92 -6.54 0.82
CA GLY A 68 -0.55 -6.75 0.35
C GLY A 68 0.45 -5.73 0.89
N LEU A 69 -0.01 -4.51 1.22
CA LEU A 69 0.82 -3.45 1.78
C LEU A 69 0.89 -3.43 3.31
N GLN A 70 -0.06 -4.05 4.02
CA GLN A 70 -0.07 -4.06 5.50
C GLN A 70 1.21 -4.65 6.12
N GLY A 71 1.90 -5.55 5.43
CA GLY A 71 3.19 -6.11 5.86
C GLY A 71 4.40 -5.19 5.61
N ASN A 72 4.25 -4.10 4.87
CA ASN A 72 5.34 -3.27 4.38
C ASN A 72 4.99 -1.79 4.58
N ARG A 73 5.26 -1.26 5.78
CA ARG A 73 4.96 0.15 6.21
C ARG A 73 5.73 1.24 5.44
N SER A 74 6.35 0.91 4.31
CA SER A 74 7.31 1.75 3.61
C SER A 74 6.72 2.58 2.47
N TYR A 75 5.44 2.39 2.11
CA TYR A 75 4.78 3.13 1.01
C TYR A 75 3.41 3.65 1.43
N HIS A 76 3.03 4.83 0.94
CA HIS A 76 1.69 5.37 1.07
C HIS A 76 0.91 5.11 -0.22
N MET A 77 -0.26 4.49 -0.12
CA MET A 77 -1.13 4.23 -1.27
C MET A 77 -2.14 5.37 -1.43
N LEU A 78 -2.26 5.89 -2.66
CA LEU A 78 -3.32 6.82 -3.02
C LEU A 78 -4.12 6.27 -4.20
N ARG A 79 -5.43 6.09 -4.02
CA ARG A 79 -6.34 5.76 -5.12
C ARG A 79 -6.70 7.04 -5.88
N VAL A 80 -6.64 6.98 -7.21
CA VAL A 80 -7.09 8.07 -8.09
C VAL A 80 -8.30 7.59 -8.88
N ASP A 81 -9.41 8.30 -8.75
CA ASP A 81 -10.66 8.01 -9.45
C ASP A 81 -10.63 8.61 -10.87
N ALA A 82 -9.70 8.12 -11.67
CA ALA A 82 -9.55 8.49 -13.08
C ALA A 82 -9.43 7.21 -13.91
N ASN A 83 -10.15 7.18 -15.03
CA ASN A 83 -10.05 6.08 -15.97
C ASN A 83 -8.79 6.29 -16.85
N MET A 84 -7.82 5.39 -16.72
CA MET A 84 -6.64 5.35 -17.56
C MET A 84 -6.62 4.04 -18.33
N ALA A 85 -6.77 4.12 -19.65
CA ALA A 85 -6.79 2.96 -20.52
C ALA A 85 -5.45 2.20 -20.43
N PHE A 86 -5.52 0.90 -20.12
CA PHE A 86 -4.34 0.08 -19.94
C PHE A 86 -3.52 -0.11 -21.21
N ASP A 87 -4.16 -0.28 -22.36
CA ASP A 87 -3.48 -0.53 -23.65
C ASP A 87 -2.90 0.75 -24.27
N SER A 88 -3.43 1.92 -23.88
CA SER A 88 -3.06 3.23 -24.43
C SER A 88 -2.83 4.27 -23.32
N VAL A 89 -1.88 3.97 -22.42
CA VAL A 89 -1.56 4.85 -21.28
C VAL A 89 -1.09 6.23 -21.73
N ASN A 90 -1.82 7.27 -21.32
CA ASN A 90 -1.44 8.67 -21.51
C ASN A 90 -0.35 9.06 -20.49
N THR A 91 0.92 8.93 -20.88
CA THR A 91 2.07 9.25 -20.00
C THR A 91 2.14 10.71 -19.56
N PRO A 92 1.74 11.73 -20.37
CA PRO A 92 1.50 13.07 -19.85
C PRO A 92 0.57 13.13 -18.64
N SER A 93 -0.57 12.44 -18.68
CA SER A 93 -1.49 12.40 -17.54
C SER A 93 -0.86 11.71 -16.32
N VAL A 94 -0.09 10.63 -16.52
CA VAL A 94 0.66 9.98 -15.42
C VAL A 94 1.58 10.97 -14.71
N LYS A 95 2.34 11.77 -15.45
CA LYS A 95 3.23 12.81 -14.89
C LYS A 95 2.46 13.85 -14.09
N GLU A 96 1.33 14.29 -14.63
CA GLU A 96 0.46 15.28 -14.00
C GLU A 96 -0.09 14.76 -12.67
N TYR A 97 -0.67 13.56 -12.67
CA TYR A 97 -1.18 12.94 -11.44
C TYR A 97 -0.06 12.71 -10.41
N CYS A 98 1.12 12.25 -10.84
CA CYS A 98 2.26 12.07 -9.94
C CYS A 98 2.71 13.41 -9.34
N THR A 99 2.77 14.47 -10.14
CA THR A 99 3.22 15.79 -9.67
C THR A 99 2.23 16.41 -8.69
N HIS A 100 0.94 16.40 -9.02
CA HIS A 100 -0.12 16.98 -8.18
C HIS A 100 -0.31 16.23 -6.85
N ASN A 101 -0.08 14.92 -6.85
CA ASN A 101 -0.19 14.09 -5.64
C ASN A 101 1.16 13.83 -4.97
N ASN A 102 2.23 14.43 -5.49
CA ASN A 102 3.58 14.27 -4.98
C ASN A 102 3.97 12.77 -4.83
N ALA A 103 3.57 11.98 -5.82
CA ALA A 103 3.79 10.54 -5.91
C ALA A 103 5.10 10.22 -6.61
N THR A 104 5.76 9.16 -6.14
CA THR A 104 7.01 8.65 -6.71
C THR A 104 6.73 7.69 -7.86
N PHE A 105 5.62 6.97 -7.78
CA PHE A 105 5.24 5.94 -8.74
C PHE A 105 3.75 5.97 -9.04
N ALA A 106 3.40 5.48 -10.21
CA ALA A 106 2.02 5.27 -10.64
C ALA A 106 1.80 3.85 -11.15
N VAL A 107 0.66 3.26 -10.81
CA VAL A 107 0.24 1.94 -11.28
C VAL A 107 -1.03 2.06 -12.08
N VAL A 108 -0.97 1.62 -13.34
CA VAL A 108 -2.13 1.48 -14.23
C VAL A 108 -2.52 0.01 -14.29
N PRO A 109 -3.65 -0.41 -13.71
CA PRO A 109 -4.04 -1.81 -13.68
C PRO A 109 -5.09 -2.17 -14.73
N ASN A 110 -5.18 -3.46 -15.03
CA ASN A 110 -6.21 -4.06 -15.87
C ASN A 110 -6.65 -5.40 -15.30
N VAL A 111 -7.94 -5.68 -15.33
CA VAL A 111 -8.54 -6.94 -14.89
C VAL A 111 -9.36 -7.51 -16.03
N LYS A 112 -8.89 -8.63 -16.59
CA LYS A 112 -9.55 -9.34 -17.67
C LYS A 112 -10.21 -10.61 -17.14
N TYR A 113 -11.53 -10.66 -17.21
CA TYR A 113 -12.31 -11.87 -16.96
C TYR A 113 -12.38 -12.75 -18.21
N PHE A 114 -12.22 -14.07 -18.04
CA PHE A 114 -12.31 -15.02 -19.16
C PHE A 114 -13.75 -15.43 -19.51
N LYS A 115 -14.66 -15.35 -18.53
CA LYS A 115 -16.07 -15.68 -18.69
C LYS A 115 -16.91 -14.75 -17.84
N VAL A 116 -17.84 -14.04 -18.47
CA VAL A 116 -18.88 -13.28 -17.78
C VAL A 116 -20.24 -13.81 -18.24
N GLY A 117 -21.19 -13.93 -17.33
CA GLY A 117 -22.58 -14.28 -17.63
C GLY A 117 -23.50 -13.18 -17.15
N PHE A 118 -24.45 -12.80 -18.01
CA PHE A 118 -25.50 -11.83 -17.71
C PHE A 118 -26.66 -12.50 -16.95
N GLY A 119 -27.21 -11.86 -15.91
CA GLY A 119 -28.31 -12.40 -15.08
C GLY A 119 -27.89 -12.67 -13.62
N LYS A 120 -28.36 -13.76 -12.98
CA LYS A 120 -28.00 -14.13 -11.59
C LYS A 120 -26.55 -14.68 -11.46
N TYR A 121 -25.60 -13.88 -11.97
CA TYR A 121 -24.14 -13.86 -11.83
C TYR A 121 -23.36 -15.10 -12.27
N VAL A 122 -22.65 -15.00 -13.40
CA VAL A 122 -21.48 -15.87 -13.64
C VAL A 122 -20.27 -15.00 -13.86
N PHE A 123 -19.53 -14.73 -12.79
CA PHE A 123 -18.21 -14.15 -12.90
C PHE A 123 -17.17 -15.26 -12.99
N SER A 124 -16.16 -15.08 -13.84
CA SER A 124 -15.09 -16.06 -13.98
C SER A 124 -14.35 -16.22 -12.66
N ASN A 125 -14.14 -17.47 -12.26
CA ASN A 125 -13.14 -17.81 -11.25
C ASN A 125 -11.70 -17.69 -11.80
N GLN A 126 -11.53 -17.21 -13.03
CA GLN A 126 -10.26 -16.98 -13.68
C GLN A 126 -10.19 -15.54 -14.16
N VAL A 127 -9.12 -14.85 -13.80
CA VAL A 127 -8.84 -13.51 -14.28
C VAL A 127 -7.37 -13.40 -14.66
N VAL A 128 -7.08 -12.49 -15.58
CA VAL A 128 -5.72 -11.96 -15.73
C VAL A 128 -5.72 -10.59 -15.08
N VAL A 129 -4.87 -10.41 -14.08
CA VAL A 129 -4.58 -9.09 -13.52
C VAL A 129 -3.25 -8.63 -14.06
N SER A 130 -3.30 -7.53 -14.80
CA SER A 130 -2.13 -6.89 -15.40
C SER A 130 -1.88 -5.54 -14.75
N MET A 131 -0.61 -5.17 -14.59
CA MET A 131 -0.23 -3.89 -14.00
C MET A 131 0.99 -3.31 -14.72
N LYS A 132 0.90 -2.02 -15.06
CA LYS A 132 2.03 -1.23 -15.56
C LYS A 132 2.45 -0.23 -14.48
N LEU A 133 3.73 -0.27 -14.11
CA LEU A 133 4.34 0.62 -13.15
C LEU A 133 5.14 1.69 -13.87
N TYR A 134 4.84 2.95 -13.56
CA TYR A 134 5.53 4.11 -14.09
C TYR A 134 6.24 4.87 -12.97
N ASP A 135 7.34 5.54 -13.31
CA ASP A 135 7.92 6.58 -12.45
C ASP A 135 7.14 7.91 -12.57
N ALA A 136 7.48 8.89 -11.72
CA ALA A 136 6.91 10.23 -11.76
C ALA A 136 7.17 10.98 -13.09
N HIS A 137 8.15 10.53 -13.88
CA HIS A 137 8.46 11.07 -15.21
C HIS A 137 7.73 10.33 -16.34
N GLY A 138 6.78 9.44 -16.02
CA GLY A 138 6.00 8.71 -17.00
C GLY A 138 6.76 7.64 -17.78
N ASN A 139 7.95 7.23 -17.31
CA ASN A 139 8.69 6.11 -17.89
C ASN A 139 8.14 4.80 -17.34
N LEU A 140 7.94 3.80 -18.21
CA LEU A 140 7.53 2.46 -17.79
C LEU A 140 8.71 1.73 -17.15
N LEU A 141 8.55 1.33 -15.89
CA LEU A 141 9.57 0.61 -15.12
C LEU A 141 9.36 -0.90 -15.14
N SER A 142 8.11 -1.35 -15.13
CA SER A 142 7.76 -2.78 -15.07
C SER A 142 6.35 -3.00 -15.56
N GLU A 143 6.14 -4.12 -16.24
CA GLU A 143 4.84 -4.64 -16.62
C GLU A 143 4.71 -6.07 -16.10
N THR A 144 3.54 -6.40 -15.56
CA THR A 144 3.26 -7.74 -15.05
C THR A 144 1.90 -8.22 -15.52
N ASP A 145 1.84 -9.51 -15.83
CA ASP A 145 0.62 -10.24 -16.14
C ASP A 145 0.52 -11.45 -15.22
N TYR A 146 -0.53 -11.48 -14.40
CA TYR A 146 -0.81 -12.61 -13.53
C TYR A 146 -2.11 -13.30 -13.94
N ASP A 147 -1.95 -14.45 -14.59
CA ASP A 147 -3.03 -15.35 -14.97
C ASP A 147 -3.35 -16.30 -13.80
N THR A 148 -4.52 -16.12 -13.17
CA THR A 148 -4.92 -16.93 -12.02
C THR A 148 -5.18 -18.38 -12.38
N TYR A 149 -5.54 -18.67 -13.64
CA TYR A 149 -5.74 -20.04 -14.12
C TYR A 149 -4.40 -20.78 -14.24
N LYS A 150 -3.41 -20.17 -14.90
CA LYS A 150 -2.10 -20.81 -15.11
C LYS A 150 -1.28 -20.97 -13.84
N LYS A 151 -1.44 -20.07 -12.87
CA LYS A 151 -0.59 -20.01 -11.67
C LYS A 151 -1.19 -20.66 -10.43
N ASN A 152 -2.52 -20.77 -10.34
CA ASN A 152 -3.21 -21.42 -9.22
C ASN A 152 -4.28 -22.37 -9.76
N ALA A 153 -3.85 -23.56 -10.21
CA ALA A 153 -4.68 -24.59 -10.88
C ALA A 153 -5.94 -25.09 -10.11
N ARG A 154 -6.27 -24.51 -8.95
CA ARG A 154 -7.53 -24.73 -8.23
C ARG A 154 -8.56 -23.68 -8.64
N LEU A 155 -9.61 -24.15 -9.32
CA LEU A 155 -10.83 -23.43 -9.68
C LEU A 155 -11.72 -23.06 -8.48
N LEU A 156 -11.17 -22.90 -7.28
CA LEU A 156 -11.92 -22.77 -6.04
C LEU A 156 -11.91 -21.32 -5.57
N GLY A 157 -13.00 -20.60 -5.82
CA GLY A 157 -13.19 -19.25 -5.31
C GLY A 157 -14.28 -18.47 -6.04
N SER A 158 -14.80 -17.43 -5.38
CA SER A 158 -15.59 -16.39 -6.03
C SER A 158 -14.70 -15.58 -6.98
N ALA A 159 -15.31 -14.86 -7.91
CA ALA A 159 -14.57 -13.94 -8.78
C ALA A 159 -13.84 -12.84 -8.01
N GLU A 160 -14.40 -12.39 -6.88
CA GLU A 160 -13.71 -11.50 -5.95
C GLU A 160 -12.38 -12.13 -5.50
N ASN A 161 -12.38 -13.39 -5.07
CA ASN A 161 -11.16 -14.09 -4.67
C ASN A 161 -10.17 -14.21 -5.83
N SER A 162 -10.65 -14.46 -7.05
CA SER A 162 -9.79 -14.50 -8.23
C SER A 162 -9.11 -13.15 -8.48
N VAL A 163 -9.83 -12.03 -8.36
CA VAL A 163 -9.23 -10.69 -8.44
C VAL A 163 -8.23 -10.47 -7.33
N LYS A 164 -8.53 -10.85 -6.08
CA LYS A 164 -7.60 -10.69 -4.95
C LYS A 164 -6.30 -11.48 -5.16
N ILE A 165 -6.42 -12.75 -5.53
CA ILE A 165 -5.30 -13.63 -5.84
C ILE A 165 -4.48 -13.07 -7.00
N GLY A 166 -5.15 -12.64 -8.08
CA GLY A 166 -4.50 -12.06 -9.24
C GLY A 166 -3.73 -10.78 -8.90
N THR A 167 -4.32 -9.90 -8.11
CA THR A 167 -3.73 -8.64 -7.65
C THR A 167 -2.48 -8.91 -6.82
N GLN A 168 -2.57 -9.75 -5.78
CA GLN A 168 -1.42 -10.11 -4.95
C GLN A 168 -0.32 -10.82 -5.77
N GLY A 169 -0.71 -11.65 -6.72
CA GLY A 169 0.19 -12.31 -7.65
C GLY A 169 0.96 -11.34 -8.54
N ALA A 170 0.26 -10.39 -9.15
CA ALA A 170 0.82 -9.33 -9.99
C ALA A 170 1.79 -8.44 -9.18
N MET A 171 1.43 -8.06 -7.95
CA MET A 171 2.31 -7.30 -7.05
C MET A 171 3.59 -8.07 -6.71
N LYS A 172 3.49 -9.37 -6.39
CA LYS A 172 4.65 -10.21 -6.09
C LYS A 172 5.58 -10.33 -7.30
N LEU A 173 5.01 -10.52 -8.50
CA LEU A 173 5.78 -10.56 -9.74
C LEU A 173 6.47 -9.22 -10.00
N MET A 174 5.78 -8.10 -9.74
CA MET A 174 6.31 -6.77 -9.95
C MET A 174 7.48 -6.49 -9.02
N SER A 175 7.34 -6.81 -7.73
CA SER A 175 8.43 -6.71 -6.77
C SER A 175 9.63 -7.57 -7.19
N LYS A 176 9.39 -8.78 -7.72
CA LYS A 176 10.45 -9.65 -8.24
C LYS A 176 11.15 -9.06 -9.45
N ASN A 177 10.42 -8.47 -10.40
CA ASN A 177 10.99 -7.82 -11.58
C ASN A 177 11.86 -6.63 -11.19
N LEU A 178 11.37 -5.76 -10.29
CA LEU A 178 12.12 -4.60 -9.81
C LEU A 178 13.42 -4.99 -9.08
N ARG A 179 13.44 -6.12 -8.37
CA ARG A 179 14.66 -6.63 -7.71
C ARG A 179 15.74 -7.10 -8.71
N LYS A 180 15.37 -7.46 -9.94
CA LYS A 180 16.31 -7.91 -10.98
C LYS A 180 16.94 -6.79 -11.78
N ILE A 181 16.34 -5.60 -11.77
CA ILE A 181 16.83 -4.40 -12.47
C ILE A 181 17.97 -3.74 -11.67
N LYS A 182 18.35 -4.33 -10.54
CA LYS A 182 19.40 -3.84 -9.64
C LYS A 182 20.79 -4.23 -10.10
#